data_AF-A0A6N9BB75-F1
#
_entry.id   AF-A0A6N9BB75-F1
#
_cell.length_a   1.000
_cell.length_b   1.000
_cell.length_c   1.000
_cell.angle_alpha   90.00
_cell.angle_beta   90.00
_cell.angle_gamma   90.00
#
_symmetry.space_group_name_H-M   'P 1'
#
loop_
_entity.id
_entity.type
_entity.pdbx_description
1 polymer ?
#
loop_
_entity_poly.entity_id
_entity_poly.type
_entity_poly.pdbx_seq_one_letter_code
_entity_poly.pdbx_strand_id
1 'polypeptide(L)'
;MKQNSIPFMFFRGGTSRGPYFRSDDLPRDRDKLSEVLIAVIGAGNIRNIDGLGGGSSVTTKVAILSKSNESDADVEYLFAKVGVDKKLVDFGPTC
;
A
#
# COMPACT_ATOMS: atom_id res chain seq x y z
N MET A 1 2.59 22.76 -4.84
CA MET A 1 3.57 21.66 -4.95
C MET A 1 3.10 20.73 -6.06
N LYS A 2 3.99 20.20 -6.90
CA LYS A 2 3.58 19.32 -8.01
C LYS A 2 3.38 17.90 -7.48
N GLN A 3 2.22 17.29 -7.74
CA GLN A 3 1.95 15.89 -7.41
C GLN A 3 2.39 14.97 -8.56
N ASN A 4 2.75 13.74 -8.21
CA ASN A 4 3.03 12.66 -9.17
C ASN A 4 1.88 11.66 -9.14
N SER A 5 1.31 11.34 -10.30
CA SER A 5 0.27 10.32 -10.42
C SER A 5 0.89 8.92 -10.44
N ILE A 6 0.33 8.00 -9.64
CA ILE A 6 0.65 6.57 -9.66
C ILE A 6 -0.66 5.82 -9.93
N PRO A 7 -0.77 4.97 -10.96
CA PRO A 7 -1.96 4.17 -11.20
C PRO A 7 -2.23 3.21 -10.03
N PHE A 8 -3.49 3.12 -9.62
CA PHE A 8 -3.92 2.16 -8.60
C PHE A 8 -5.39 1.80 -8.79
N MET A 9 -5.79 0.69 -8.18
CA MET A 9 -7.19 0.34 -8.00
C MET A 9 -7.53 0.36 -6.51
N PHE A 10 -8.72 0.81 -6.16
CA PHE A 10 -9.15 0.84 -4.76
C PHE A 10 -10.26 -0.17 -4.53
N PHE A 11 -9.97 -1.20 -3.75
CA PHE A 11 -10.89 -2.32 -3.56
C PHE A 11 -11.21 -2.55 -2.10
N ARG A 12 -12.42 -3.06 -1.87
CA ARG A 12 -12.75 -3.80 -0.64
C ARG A 12 -12.43 -5.28 -0.86
N GLY A 13 -11.50 -5.82 -0.09
CA GLY A 13 -11.18 -7.25 -0.03
C GLY A 13 -11.63 -7.83 1.30
N GLY A 14 -12.63 -8.71 1.28
CA GLY A 14 -13.26 -9.20 2.52
C GLY A 14 -13.76 -8.03 3.39
N THR A 15 -13.36 -7.98 4.65
CA THR A 15 -13.74 -6.90 5.59
C THR A 15 -12.72 -5.74 5.63
N SER A 16 -11.71 -5.75 4.76
CA SER A 16 -10.70 -4.69 4.65
C SER A 16 -10.81 -3.92 3.34
N ARG A 17 -10.17 -2.74 3.28
CA ARG A 17 -10.14 -1.90 2.08
C ARG A 17 -8.76 -1.27 1.91
N GLY A 18 -8.32 -1.12 0.67
CA GLY A 18 -7.00 -0.56 0.38
C GLY A 18 -6.71 -0.38 -1.11
N PRO A 19 -5.66 0.39 -1.44
CA PRO A 19 -5.17 0.48 -2.80
C PRO A 19 -4.36 -0.76 -3.20
N TYR A 20 -4.49 -1.11 -4.47
CA TYR A 20 -3.80 -2.19 -5.17
C TYR A 20 -2.96 -1.55 -6.28
N PHE A 21 -1.66 -1.82 -6.25
CA PHE A 21 -0.69 -1.27 -7.20
C PHE A 21 -0.04 -2.37 -8.02
N ARG A 22 0.42 -2.02 -9.22
CA ARG A 22 1.44 -2.82 -9.90
C ARG A 22 2.81 -2.48 -9.33
N SER A 23 3.66 -3.49 -9.16
CA SER A 23 5.04 -3.31 -8.71
C SER A 23 5.85 -2.41 -9.66
N ASP A 24 5.58 -2.50 -10.97
CA ASP A 24 6.26 -1.72 -12.02
C ASP A 24 6.05 -0.20 -11.90
N ASP A 25 4.95 0.21 -11.26
CA ASP A 25 4.58 1.62 -11.08
C ASP A 25 5.14 2.21 -9.77
N LEU A 26 5.88 1.41 -8.99
CA LEU A 26 6.39 1.77 -7.67
C LEU A 26 7.93 1.70 -7.58
N PRO A 27 8.54 2.43 -6.64
CA PRO A 27 9.95 2.26 -6.34
C PRO A 27 10.28 0.83 -5.91
N ARG A 28 11.38 0.28 -6.44
CA ARG A 28 11.92 -1.02 -6.02
C ARG A 28 12.64 -0.98 -4.67
N ASP A 29 13.21 0.18 -4.34
CA ASP A 29 13.87 0.42 -3.07
C ASP A 29 12.85 0.49 -1.92
N ARG A 30 13.10 -0.25 -0.84
CA ARG A 30 12.10 -0.47 0.23
C ARG A 30 11.85 0.80 1.05
N ASP A 31 12.86 1.64 1.22
CA ASP A 31 12.75 2.89 1.97
C ASP A 31 11.95 3.91 1.16
N LYS A 32 12.27 4.08 -0.13
CA LYS A 32 11.49 4.93 -1.04
C LYS A 32 10.06 4.43 -1.22
N LEU A 33 9.85 3.11 -1.30
CA LEU A 33 8.51 2.53 -1.34
C LEU A 33 7.75 2.91 -0.06
N SER A 34 8.38 2.79 1.10
CA SER A 34 7.75 3.14 2.38
C SER A 34 7.32 4.61 2.42
N GLU A 35 8.16 5.53 1.94
CA GLU A 35 7.81 6.95 1.82
C GLU A 35 6.57 7.18 0.93
N VAL A 36 6.52 6.51 -0.23
CA VAL A 36 5.36 6.57 -1.13
C VAL A 36 4.11 6.03 -0.43
N LEU A 37 4.18 4.86 0.20
CA LEU A 37 3.03 4.24 0.85
C LEU A 37 2.52 5.06 2.05
N ILE A 38 3.42 5.68 2.82
CA ILE A 38 3.07 6.61 3.89
C ILE A 38 2.30 7.81 3.34
N ALA A 39 2.75 8.39 2.22
CA ALA A 39 2.08 9.51 1.58
C ALA A 39 0.72 9.09 0.99
N VAL A 40 0.66 7.97 0.29
CA VAL A 40 -0.58 7.41 -0.30
C VAL A 40 -1.65 7.19 0.76
N ILE A 41 -1.28 6.63 1.92
CA ILE A 41 -2.22 6.36 3.00
C ILE A 41 -2.54 7.62 3.81
N GLY A 42 -1.67 8.62 3.84
CA GLY A 42 -1.81 9.77 4.75
C GLY A 42 -1.44 9.40 6.19
N ALA A 43 -0.48 8.50 6.36
CA ALA A 43 -0.03 8.01 7.66
C ALA A 43 0.67 9.10 8.48
N GLY A 44 0.54 9.04 9.80
CA GLY A 44 1.02 10.11 10.70
C GLY A 44 -0.08 11.09 11.13
N ASN A 45 -1.31 10.90 10.65
CA ASN A 45 -2.50 11.61 11.08
C ASN A 45 -3.57 10.58 11.42
N ILE A 46 -4.15 10.63 12.63
CA ILE A 46 -5.13 9.64 13.09
C ILE A 46 -6.37 9.52 12.19
N ARG A 47 -6.68 10.55 11.41
CA ARG A 47 -7.79 10.56 10.45
C ARG A 47 -7.37 10.14 9.04
N ASN A 48 -6.07 10.06 8.76
CA ASN A 48 -5.51 9.87 7.41
C ASN A 48 -6.10 10.82 6.35
N ILE A 49 -6.45 12.05 6.76
CA ILE A 49 -7.27 12.99 5.97
C ILE A 49 -6.62 13.45 4.65
N ASP A 50 -5.30 13.35 4.55
CA ASP A 50 -4.51 13.74 3.37
C ASP A 50 -3.99 12.50 2.61
N GLY A 51 -4.82 11.45 2.54
CA GLY A 51 -4.50 10.20 1.86
C GLY A 51 -5.72 9.29 1.72
N LEU A 52 -5.47 8.04 1.30
CA LEU A 52 -6.51 7.03 1.06
C LEU A 52 -6.90 6.23 2.31
N GLY A 53 -6.15 6.39 3.41
CA GLY A 53 -6.41 5.70 4.66
C GLY A 53 -7.76 6.10 5.27
N GLY A 54 -8.38 5.19 6.02
CA GLY A 54 -9.65 5.44 6.71
C GLY A 54 -9.52 5.63 8.22
N GLY A 55 -8.32 5.93 8.75
CA GLY A 55 -8.10 6.12 10.18
C GLY A 55 -8.18 4.84 11.02
N SER A 56 -8.16 3.66 10.39
CA SER A 56 -8.21 2.36 11.08
C SER A 56 -7.34 1.31 10.38
N SER A 57 -6.89 0.31 11.14
CA SER A 57 -5.97 -0.74 10.66
C SER A 57 -6.53 -1.58 9.49
N VAL A 58 -7.85 -1.65 9.33
CA VAL A 58 -8.50 -2.37 8.21
C VAL A 58 -8.61 -1.54 6.93
N THR A 59 -8.23 -0.26 7.01
CA THR A 59 -8.28 0.72 5.90
C THR A 59 -6.93 1.34 5.57
N THR A 60 -5.83 0.86 6.17
CA THR A 60 -4.44 1.30 5.89
C THR A 60 -3.60 0.16 5.32
N LYS A 61 -4.23 -0.68 4.50
CA LYS A 61 -3.65 -1.88 3.90
C LYS A 61 -3.32 -1.61 2.44
N VAL A 62 -2.16 -2.07 1.98
CA VAL A 62 -1.75 -1.92 0.57
C VAL A 62 -1.37 -3.28 0.01
N ALA A 63 -1.85 -3.56 -1.20
CA ALA A 63 -1.47 -4.72 -1.99
C ALA A 63 -0.62 -4.28 -3.18
N ILE A 64 0.49 -4.98 -3.41
CA ILE A 64 1.40 -4.74 -4.54
C ILE A 64 1.53 -6.04 -5.32
N LEU A 65 1.25 -5.98 -6.62
CA LEU A 65 1.13 -7.14 -7.49
C LEU A 65 2.13 -7.05 -8.64
N SER A 66 2.71 -8.18 -9.01
CA SER A 66 3.40 -8.37 -10.29
C SER A 66 3.11 -9.74 -10.85
N LYS A 67 3.44 -9.95 -12.12
CA LYS A 67 3.45 -11.31 -12.69
C LYS A 67 4.49 -12.15 -11.94
N SER A 68 4.16 -13.39 -11.62
CA SER A 68 5.11 -14.32 -11.02
C SER A 68 6.11 -14.84 -12.05
N ASN A 69 7.30 -15.20 -11.57
CA ASN A 69 8.29 -15.95 -12.34
C ASN A 69 8.28 -17.44 -11.95
N GLU A 70 7.51 -17.83 -10.94
CA GLU A 70 7.37 -19.21 -10.48
C GLU A 70 6.37 -19.96 -11.37
N SER A 71 6.60 -21.26 -11.57
CA SER A 71 5.77 -22.06 -12.47
C SER A 71 4.40 -22.44 -11.89
N ASP A 72 4.24 -22.36 -10.57
CA ASP A 72 3.04 -22.75 -9.83
C ASP A 72 2.22 -21.55 -9.31
N ALA A 73 2.63 -20.32 -9.63
CA ALA A 73 1.92 -19.10 -9.28
C ALA A 73 1.76 -18.17 -10.50
N ASP A 74 0.60 -17.51 -10.61
CA ASP A 74 0.38 -16.53 -11.67
C ASP A 74 0.89 -15.12 -11.29
N VAL A 75 0.88 -14.82 -9.99
CA VAL A 75 1.14 -13.47 -9.46
C VAL A 75 2.01 -13.52 -8.21
N GLU A 76 2.91 -12.54 -8.09
CA GLU A 76 3.52 -12.20 -6.81
C GLU A 76 2.59 -11.25 -6.06
N TYR A 77 2.35 -11.56 -4.79
CA TYR A 77 1.57 -10.71 -3.89
C TYR A 77 2.43 -10.26 -2.72
N LEU A 78 2.67 -8.95 -2.67
CA LEU A 78 3.30 -8.31 -1.54
C LEU A 78 2.27 -7.48 -0.77
N PHE A 79 2.13 -7.80 0.51
CA PHE A 79 1.32 -7.03 1.45
C PHE A 79 2.18 -5.99 2.18
N ALA A 80 1.61 -4.79 2.36
CA ALA A 80 2.19 -3.76 3.20
C ALA A 80 1.13 -3.19 4.15
N LYS A 81 1.40 -3.30 5.45
CA LYS A 81 0.59 -2.67 6.50
C LYS A 81 1.18 -1.31 6.83
N VAL A 82 0.42 -0.25 6.57
CA VAL A 82 0.85 1.12 6.89
C VAL A 82 0.27 1.52 8.24
N GLY A 83 1.08 2.17 9.07
CA GLY A 83 0.64 2.73 10.35
C GLY A 83 -0.47 3.78 10.16
N VAL A 84 -1.39 3.86 11.12
CA VAL A 84 -2.47 4.85 11.08
C VAL A 84 -1.93 6.23 11.48
N ASP A 85 -1.45 6.33 12.72
CA ASP A 85 -0.95 7.54 13.37
C ASP A 85 0.59 7.64 13.35
N LYS A 86 1.28 6.58 12.92
CA LYS A 86 2.73 6.51 12.81
C LYS A 86 3.15 6.37 11.34
N LYS A 87 4.20 7.09 10.96
CA LYS A 87 4.84 6.99 9.65
C LYS A 87 5.72 5.74 9.57
N LEU A 88 5.10 4.56 9.55
CA LEU A 88 5.78 3.28 9.44
C LEU A 88 5.06 2.38 8.43
N VAL A 89 5.82 1.49 7.80
CA VAL A 89 5.30 0.41 6.96
C VAL A 89 5.88 -0.91 7.44
N ASP A 90 5.02 -1.91 7.58
CA ASP A 90 5.39 -3.28 7.93
C ASP A 90 5.08 -4.20 6.75
N PHE A 91 6.12 -4.87 6.26
CA PHE A 91 6.07 -5.82 5.14
C PHE A 91 6.21 -7.28 5.58
N GLY A 92 6.33 -7.56 6.89
CA GLY A 92 6.42 -8.91 7.42
C GLY A 92 5.11 -9.71 7.38
N PRO A 93 3.93 -9.13 7.65
CA PRO A 93 2.69 -9.91 7.69
C PRO A 93 2.13 -10.19 6.30
N THR A 94 1.16 -11.10 6.25
CA THR A 94 0.21 -11.25 5.15
C THR A 94 -1.21 -10.89 5.60
N CYS A 95 -2.12 -10.69 4.66
CA CYS A 95 -3.52 -10.39 4.89
C CYS A 95 -4.38 -10.99 3.79
#